data_AF-A0A848Z0R3-F1
#
_entry.id   AF-A0A848Z0R3-F1
#
_cell.length_a   1.000
_cell.length_b   1.000
_cell.length_c   1.000
_cell.angle_alpha   90.00
_cell.angle_beta   90.00
_cell.angle_gamma   90.00
#
_symmetry.space_group_name_H-M   'P 1'
#
loop_
_entity.id
_entity.type
_entity.pdbx_description
1 polymer ?
#
loop_
_entity_poly.entity_id
_entity_poly.type
_entity_poly.pdbx_seq_one_letter_code
_entity_poly.pdbx_strand_id
1 'polypeptide(L)' 'MATPNSINTQKECIDFNFKIPCELADRVQNYANENNTTPTNVVIEALDTFMRRAK' A
#
# COMPACT_ATOMS: atom_id res chain seq x y z
N MET A 1 -18.90 -35.74 18.80
CA MET A 1 -17.77 -35.53 17.88
C MET A 1 -17.86 -34.07 17.43
N ALA A 2 -16.96 -33.20 17.91
CA ALA A 2 -16.95 -31.79 17.56
C ALA A 2 -16.01 -31.58 16.36
N THR A 3 -16.49 -30.93 15.31
CA THR A 3 -15.63 -30.46 14.21
C THR A 3 -15.01 -29.11 14.61
N PRO A 4 -13.69 -28.90 14.40
CA PRO A 4 -13.07 -27.60 14.62
C PRO A 4 -13.50 -26.63 13.52
N ASN A 5 -14.19 -25.57 13.92
CA ASN A 5 -14.66 -24.53 13.02
C ASN A 5 -13.46 -23.73 12.50
N SER A 6 -13.18 -23.79 11.19
CA SER A 6 -12.11 -23.03 10.54
C SER A 6 -12.50 -21.56 10.47
N ILE A 7 -11.88 -20.72 11.32
CA ILE A 7 -12.06 -19.27 11.24
C ILE A 7 -11.25 -18.76 10.05
N ASN A 8 -11.90 -18.50 8.92
CA ASN A 8 -11.30 -17.78 7.81
C ASN A 8 -11.24 -16.29 8.17
N THR A 9 -10.09 -15.84 8.67
CA THR A 9 -9.83 -14.43 8.98
C THR A 9 -9.47 -13.68 7.68
N GLN A 10 -10.47 -13.37 6.85
CA GLN A 10 -10.24 -12.45 5.74
C GLN A 10 -10.05 -11.05 6.31
N LYS A 11 -8.85 -10.47 6.10
CA LYS A 11 -8.57 -9.09 6.49
C LYS A 11 -9.35 -8.16 5.56
N GLU A 12 -10.29 -7.40 6.11
CA GLU A 12 -10.96 -6.33 5.37
C GLU A 12 -9.97 -5.18 5.14
N CYS A 13 -9.75 -4.82 3.88
CA CYS A 13 -8.94 -3.68 3.47
C CYS A 13 -9.84 -2.51 3.10
N ILE A 14 -9.37 -1.30 3.36
CA ILE A 14 -10.05 -0.06 2.94
C ILE A 14 -9.43 0.38 1.62
N ASP A 15 -10.27 0.57 0.60
CA ASP A 15 -9.84 1.19 -0.66
C ASP A 15 -9.61 2.69 -0.45
N PHE A 16 -8.36 3.12 -0.65
CA PHE A 16 -7.94 4.51 -0.46
C PHE A 16 -7.61 5.17 -1.80
N ASN A 17 -8.47 6.08 -2.25
CA ASN A 17 -8.33 6.77 -3.53
C ASN A 17 -8.17 8.28 -3.30
N PHE A 18 -7.10 8.87 -3.83
CA PHE A 18 -6.85 10.31 -3.81
C PHE A 18 -6.20 10.76 -5.11
N LYS A 19 -6.41 12.03 -5.46
CA LYS A 19 -5.76 12.67 -6.60
C LYS A 19 -4.49 13.36 -6.14
N ILE A 20 -3.43 13.23 -6.93
CA ILE A 20 -2.16 13.93 -6.74
C ILE A 20 -1.83 14.77 -7.96
N PRO A 21 -0.99 15.81 -7.83
CA PRO A 21 -0.45 16.54 -8.97
C PRO A 21 0.24 15.61 -9.96
N CYS A 22 0.16 15.95 -11.25
CA CYS A 22 0.74 15.12 -12.32
C CYS A 22 2.23 14.88 -12.11
N GLU A 23 2.98 15.92 -11.73
CA GLU A 23 4.43 15.80 -11.51
C GLU A 23 4.75 14.81 -10.38
N LEU A 24 3.87 14.70 -9.37
CA LEU A 24 4.04 13.72 -8.31
C LEU A 24 3.70 12.30 -8.79
N ALA A 25 2.65 12.14 -9.60
CA ALA A 25 2.32 10.85 -10.20
C ALA A 25 3.46 10.32 -11.08
N ASP A 26 4.03 11.19 -11.92
CA ASP A 26 5.16 10.86 -12.78
C ASP A 26 6.38 10.42 -11.97
N ARG A 27 6.67 11.12 -10.86
CA ARG A 27 7.76 10.75 -9.95
C ARG A 27 7.54 9.38 -9.31
N VAL A 28 6.32 9.09 -8.85
CA VAL A 28 5.97 7.78 -8.27
C VAL A 28 6.12 6.68 -9.32
N GLN A 29 5.65 6.92 -10.54
CA GLN A 29 5.73 5.95 -11.63
C GLN A 29 7.18 5.68 -12.06
N ASN A 30 8.00 6.73 -12.22
CA ASN A 30 9.41 6.59 -12.59
C ASN A 30 10.19 5.82 -11.52
N TYR A 31 10.01 6.17 -10.25
CA TYR A 31 10.65 5.44 -9.15
C TYR A 31 10.23 3.95 -9.15
N ALA A 32 8.95 3.66 -9.40
CA ALA A 32 8.46 2.30 -9.48
C ALA A 32 9.15 1.51 -10.61
N ASN A 33 9.28 2.12 -11.80
CA ASN A 33 9.93 1.52 -12.96
C ASN A 33 11.42 1.23 -12.71
N GLU A 34 12.15 2.21 -12.17
CA GLU A 34 13.58 2.09 -11.87
C GLU A 34 13.88 0.98 -10.85
N ASN A 35 12.96 0.73 -9.93
CA ASN A 35 13.11 -0.24 -8.85
C ASN A 35 12.36 -1.56 -9.10
N ASN A 36 11.85 -1.80 -10.31
CA ASN A 36 11.07 -3.00 -10.67
C ASN A 36 9.93 -3.30 -9.68
N THR A 37 9.20 -2.26 -9.27
CA THR A 37 8.08 -2.35 -8.33
C THR A 37 6.83 -1.67 -8.89
N THR A 38 5.77 -1.57 -8.11
CA THR A 38 4.51 -0.92 -8.51
C THR A 38 4.35 0.44 -7.83
N PRO A 39 3.63 1.40 -8.47
CA PRO A 39 3.26 2.66 -7.82
C PRO A 39 2.59 2.47 -6.45
N THR A 40 1.73 1.44 -6.34
CA THR A 40 1.06 1.08 -5.08
C THR A 40 2.06 0.76 -3.98
N ASN A 41 3.08 -0.06 -4.25
CA ASN A 41 4.11 -0.39 -3.26
C ASN A 41 4.91 0.86 -2.87
N VAL A 42 5.24 1.73 -3.83
CA VAL A 42 5.94 3.00 -3.54
C VAL A 42 5.12 3.85 -2.57
N VAL A 43 3.80 3.99 -2.79
CA VAL A 43 2.91 4.76 -1.92
C VAL A 43 2.81 4.12 -0.53
N ILE A 44 2.68 2.79 -0.44
CA ILE A 44 2.63 2.07 0.84
C ILE A 44 3.91 2.32 1.65
N GLU A 45 5.08 2.12 1.06
CA GLU A 45 6.38 2.28 1.73
C GLU A 45 6.64 3.74 2.14
N ALA A 46 6.24 4.70 1.29
CA ALA A 46 6.36 6.11 1.60
C ALA A 46 5.49 6.50 2.80
N LEU A 47 4.23 6.02 2.84
CA LEU A 47 3.32 6.25 3.96
C LEU A 47 3.81 5.57 5.24
N ASP A 48 4.24 4.31 5.19
CA ASP A 48 4.79 3.60 6.35
C ASP A 48 6.03 4.31 6.91
N THR A 49 6.94 4.72 6.03
CA THR A 49 8.14 5.49 6.40
C THR A 49 7.77 6.83 7.04
N PHE A 50 6.81 7.57 6.47
CA PHE A 50 6.32 8.83 7.03
C PHE A 50 5.73 8.63 8.43
N MET A 51 4.85 7.64 8.61
CA MET A 51 4.20 7.35 9.89
C MET A 51 5.20 6.89 10.96
N ARG A 52 6.24 6.14 10.60
CA ARG A 52 7.29 5.73 11.55
C ARG A 52 8.15 6.89 12.01
N ARG A 53 8.41 7.88 11.15
CA ARG A 53 9.18 9.09 11.49
C ARG A 53 8.37 10.13 12.25
N ALA A 54 7.04 10.07 12.15
CA ALA A 54 6.14 10.96 12.87
C ALA A 54 5.90 10.54 14.34
N LYS A 55 6.48 9.41 14.78
CA LYS A 55 6.53 8.99 16.18
C LYS A 55 7.80 9.50 16.84
#